data_AF-A0ABD4VB22-F1
#
_entry.id   AF-A0ABD4VB22-F1
#
_cell.length_a   1.000
_cell.length_b   1.000
_cell.length_c   1.000
_cell.angle_alpha   90.00
_cell.angle_beta   90.00
_cell.angle_gamma   90.00
#
_symmetry.space_group_name_H-M   'P 1'
#
loop_
_entity.id
_entity.type
_entity.pdbx_description
1 polymer ?
#
loop_
_entity_poly.entity_id
_entity_poly.type
_entity_poly.pdbx_seq_one_letter_code
_entity_poly.pdbx_strand_id
1 'polypeptide(L)'
;MLVVRAAGWPLVEQAAEVLRAAEESVLRVRLPVHWPETPDDLFAGLPLRHSVWLAGAHVDGASGTVGLVRRMLFPAGSRPSDPTDSDAGPDVRVSVAAPPGGATVGQSVAAVVSAGPEDPPSHWKSLRADRLDLPPGARAVLRYRLTAPDRVELRYDGRHEPETSPWAALALHTPRRLSRPRPVDLVLAVEIAGPQADGGVAVEERLQEAAAVVAAVRDAVGDEDTLRIGLIGYRDHAPLDRPHHSDPLVHRVALSDPQAAEQALGGWHRSALRHDFATGLEHVPHELSYWRDAWRPDSHRVLLVVGSRPPHPRNRPPRVLRRGAAVRICPDRLEWEAALRSVRHYDGVACVAVVDEPTWMDRLAGEPHLAQWADRAWDLFGAEGRFAAGHDPRSIASAVAAPALGLPEDGTPIRLVVSDGAGGDWLPAAAG
;
A
#
# COMPACT_ATOMS: atom_id res chain seq x y z
N MET A 1 -36.78 -30.50 -30.57
CA MET A 1 -37.55 -30.96 -29.38
C MET A 1 -36.63 -31.06 -28.15
N LEU A 2 -37.11 -30.77 -26.94
CA LEU A 2 -36.35 -30.95 -25.68
C LEU A 2 -36.75 -32.30 -25.07
N VAL A 3 -35.80 -33.21 -24.88
CA VAL A 3 -36.06 -34.48 -24.17
C VAL A 3 -35.32 -34.45 -22.84
N VAL A 4 -36.11 -34.49 -21.77
CA VAL A 4 -35.63 -34.44 -20.39
C VAL A 4 -35.58 -35.86 -19.85
N ARG A 5 -34.39 -36.31 -19.44
CA ARG A 5 -34.19 -37.59 -18.76
C ARG A 5 -34.01 -37.33 -17.28
N ALA A 6 -35.00 -37.69 -16.46
CA ALA A 6 -34.90 -37.65 -15.00
C ALA A 6 -34.48 -39.02 -14.49
N ALA A 7 -33.26 -39.11 -13.94
CA ALA A 7 -32.72 -40.37 -13.44
C ALA A 7 -33.58 -40.87 -12.24
N GLY A 8 -34.10 -42.09 -12.34
CA GLY A 8 -34.94 -42.70 -11.28
C GLY A 8 -36.45 -42.53 -11.47
N TRP A 9 -36.90 -42.03 -12.63
CA TRP A 9 -38.31 -41.88 -12.99
C TRP A 9 -38.62 -42.74 -14.23
N PRO A 10 -38.93 -44.04 -14.06
CA PRO A 10 -38.92 -45.03 -15.15
C PRO A 10 -39.82 -44.69 -16.35
N LEU A 11 -40.97 -44.03 -16.09
CA LEU A 11 -41.92 -43.63 -17.13
C LEU A 11 -41.39 -42.45 -17.98
N VAL A 12 -40.68 -41.51 -17.37
CA VAL A 12 -40.05 -40.38 -18.07
C VAL A 12 -38.84 -40.87 -18.87
N GLU A 13 -38.09 -41.82 -18.32
CA GLU A 13 -36.99 -42.49 -19.03
C GLU A 13 -37.49 -43.27 -20.25
N GLN A 14 -38.60 -44.03 -20.14
CA GLN A 14 -39.20 -44.73 -21.29
C GLN A 14 -39.77 -43.76 -22.33
N ALA A 15 -40.46 -42.70 -21.92
CA ALA A 15 -40.97 -41.69 -22.85
C ALA A 15 -39.84 -40.97 -23.60
N ALA A 16 -38.73 -40.67 -22.91
CA ALA A 16 -37.53 -40.11 -23.52
C ALA A 16 -36.90 -41.05 -24.57
N GLU A 17 -36.89 -42.36 -24.31
CA GLU A 17 -36.40 -43.38 -25.25
C GLU A 17 -37.27 -43.54 -26.50
N VAL A 18 -38.60 -43.47 -26.34
CA VAL A 18 -39.54 -43.48 -27.48
C VAL A 18 -39.38 -42.23 -28.35
N LEU A 19 -39.27 -41.06 -27.73
CA LEU A 19 -39.05 -39.79 -28.45
C LEU A 19 -37.65 -39.72 -29.09
N ARG A 20 -36.64 -40.37 -28.49
CA ARG A 20 -35.29 -40.52 -29.07
C ARG A 20 -35.28 -41.29 -30.38
N ALA A 21 -36.20 -42.24 -30.54
CA ALA A 21 -36.29 -43.05 -31.76
C ALA A 21 -37.00 -42.32 -32.92
N ALA A 22 -37.68 -41.20 -32.64
CA ALA A 22 -38.58 -40.54 -33.60
C ALA A 22 -38.01 -39.26 -34.24
N GLU A 23 -36.99 -38.60 -33.67
CA GLU A 23 -36.46 -37.32 -34.19
C GLU A 23 -34.93 -37.21 -34.14
N GLU A 24 -34.33 -36.63 -35.19
CA GLU A 24 -32.87 -36.42 -35.32
C GLU A 24 -32.31 -35.23 -34.51
N SER A 25 -33.14 -34.27 -34.11
CA SER A 25 -32.69 -33.00 -33.51
C SER A 25 -33.25 -32.76 -32.11
N VAL A 26 -32.62 -33.37 -31.10
CA VAL A 26 -33.08 -33.30 -29.71
C VAL A 26 -32.00 -32.76 -28.77
N LEU A 27 -32.31 -31.67 -28.05
CA LEU A 27 -31.49 -31.19 -26.94
C LEU A 27 -31.76 -32.06 -25.71
N ARG A 28 -30.72 -32.70 -25.19
CA ARG A 28 -30.81 -33.66 -24.08
C ARG A 28 -30.42 -33.00 -22.76
N VAL A 29 -31.32 -33.03 -21.80
CA VAL A 29 -31.06 -32.55 -20.43
C VAL A 29 -31.21 -33.73 -19.47
N ARG A 30 -30.14 -34.06 -18.75
CA ARG A 30 -30.17 -35.07 -17.67
C ARG A 30 -30.41 -34.35 -16.35
N LEU A 31 -31.54 -34.62 -15.71
CA LEU A 31 -31.82 -34.12 -14.37
C LEU A 31 -31.20 -35.06 -13.31
N PRO A 32 -30.69 -34.52 -12.20
CA PRO A 32 -30.15 -35.31 -11.10
C PRO A 32 -31.20 -36.21 -10.45
N VAL A 33 -30.75 -37.29 -9.79
CA VAL A 33 -31.60 -38.27 -9.07
C VAL A 33 -32.34 -37.64 -7.90
N HIS A 34 -31.77 -36.58 -7.32
CA HIS A 34 -32.39 -35.76 -6.29
C HIS A 34 -32.51 -34.34 -6.81
N TRP A 35 -33.67 -33.71 -6.60
CA TRP A 35 -33.79 -32.29 -6.86
C TRP A 35 -32.88 -31.56 -5.88
N PRO A 36 -31.99 -30.69 -6.36
CA PRO A 36 -31.12 -29.99 -5.46
C PRO A 36 -31.89 -29.07 -4.52
N GLU A 37 -31.28 -28.78 -3.37
CA GLU A 37 -31.86 -27.88 -2.37
C GLU A 37 -31.97 -26.45 -2.91
N THR A 38 -31.10 -26.07 -3.85
CA THR A 38 -31.16 -24.78 -4.54
C THR A 38 -31.03 -24.92 -6.07
N PRO A 39 -31.62 -24.00 -6.87
CA PRO A 39 -31.45 -24.00 -8.32
C PRO A 39 -29.99 -23.92 -8.78
N ASP A 40 -29.10 -23.32 -7.97
CA ASP A 40 -27.68 -23.12 -8.27
C ASP A 40 -26.92 -24.46 -8.38
N ASP A 41 -27.33 -25.47 -7.62
CA ASP A 41 -26.68 -26.79 -7.60
C ASP A 41 -26.89 -27.56 -8.92
N LEU A 42 -27.92 -27.22 -9.71
CA LEU A 42 -28.10 -27.78 -11.06
C LEU A 42 -26.99 -27.35 -12.01
N PHE A 43 -26.39 -26.19 -11.75
CA PHE A 43 -25.37 -25.58 -12.59
C PHE A 43 -23.97 -25.74 -12.00
N ALA A 44 -23.84 -26.11 -10.72
CA ALA A 44 -22.58 -26.20 -9.99
C ALA A 44 -21.50 -27.04 -10.69
N GLY A 45 -21.86 -28.08 -11.46
CA GLY A 45 -20.89 -28.93 -12.18
C GLY A 45 -20.63 -28.55 -13.64
N LEU A 46 -21.26 -27.50 -14.17
CA LEU A 46 -21.14 -27.16 -15.59
C LEU A 46 -19.82 -26.43 -15.88
N PRO A 47 -19.26 -26.60 -17.09
CA PRO A 47 -18.13 -25.79 -17.52
C PRO A 47 -18.56 -24.33 -17.78
N LEU A 48 -17.61 -23.41 -17.63
CA LEU A 48 -17.77 -22.01 -17.99
C LEU A 48 -18.18 -21.86 -19.45
N ARG A 49 -19.25 -21.08 -19.71
CA ARG A 49 -19.67 -20.74 -21.07
C ARG A 49 -18.78 -19.68 -21.71
N HIS A 50 -18.33 -18.72 -20.90
CA HIS A 50 -17.50 -17.59 -21.32
C HIS A 50 -16.28 -17.51 -20.40
N SER A 51 -15.19 -16.97 -20.92
CA SER A 51 -14.00 -16.70 -20.12
C SER A 51 -14.31 -15.68 -19.02
N VAL A 52 -13.64 -15.87 -17.89
CA VAL A 52 -13.73 -15.02 -16.72
C VAL A 52 -12.41 -14.30 -16.54
N TRP A 53 -12.49 -13.01 -16.27
CA TRP A 53 -11.36 -12.09 -16.27
C TRP A 53 -11.36 -11.23 -15.00
N LEU A 54 -10.17 -10.84 -14.55
CA LEU A 54 -10.00 -9.70 -13.66
C LEU A 54 -9.88 -8.44 -14.51
N ALA A 55 -10.79 -7.49 -14.33
CA ALA A 55 -10.69 -6.16 -14.91
C ALA A 55 -9.80 -5.26 -14.04
N GLY A 56 -9.00 -4.43 -14.68
CA GLY A 56 -8.11 -3.48 -14.03
C GLY A 56 -7.84 -2.25 -14.88
N ALA A 57 -7.06 -1.33 -14.33
CA ALA A 57 -6.51 -0.19 -15.05
C ALA A 57 -5.04 -0.42 -15.41
N HIS A 58 -4.61 0.13 -16.54
CA HIS A 58 -3.21 0.24 -16.91
C HIS A 58 -2.87 1.71 -17.08
N VAL A 59 -1.77 2.15 -16.48
CA VAL A 59 -1.30 3.53 -16.57
C VAL A 59 -0.02 3.54 -17.40
N ASP A 60 -0.05 4.23 -18.53
CA ASP A 60 1.16 4.49 -19.30
C ASP A 60 2.05 5.50 -18.57
N GLY A 61 3.21 5.07 -18.10
CA GLY A 61 4.08 5.89 -17.25
C GLY A 61 4.62 7.16 -17.92
N ALA A 62 4.69 7.20 -19.26
CA ALA A 62 5.20 8.36 -20.00
C ALA A 62 4.12 9.42 -20.27
N SER A 63 2.94 8.99 -20.72
CA SER A 63 1.84 9.88 -21.11
C SER A 63 0.80 10.11 -20.02
N GLY A 64 0.81 9.29 -18.96
CA GLY A 64 -0.22 9.26 -17.91
C GLY A 64 -1.56 8.70 -18.40
N THR A 65 -1.63 8.20 -19.63
CA THR A 65 -2.89 7.67 -20.20
C THR A 65 -3.32 6.43 -19.43
N VAL A 66 -4.59 6.37 -19.08
CA VAL A 66 -5.19 5.25 -18.36
C VAL A 66 -6.07 4.46 -19.31
N GLY A 67 -5.78 3.18 -19.45
CA GLY A 67 -6.57 2.24 -20.24
C GLY A 67 -7.23 1.17 -19.36
N LEU A 68 -8.40 0.69 -19.77
CA LEU A 68 -8.97 -0.52 -19.17
C LEU A 68 -8.27 -1.75 -19.76
N VAL A 69 -7.85 -2.63 -18.86
CA VAL A 69 -7.20 -3.90 -19.18
C VAL A 69 -7.92 -5.04 -18.48
N ARG A 70 -7.64 -6.26 -18.92
CA ARG A 70 -8.13 -7.46 -18.27
C ARG A 70 -7.09 -8.57 -18.27
N ARG A 71 -7.10 -9.38 -17.22
CA ARG A 71 -6.26 -10.57 -17.08
C ARG A 71 -7.13 -11.80 -16.96
N MET A 72 -6.82 -12.84 -17.74
CA MET A 72 -7.62 -14.07 -17.71
C MET A 72 -7.46 -14.72 -16.34
N LEU A 73 -8.60 -15.04 -15.71
CA LEU A 73 -8.63 -15.89 -14.53
C LEU A 73 -8.91 -17.32 -14.97
N PHE A 74 -10.02 -17.53 -15.68
CA PHE A 74 -10.45 -18.86 -16.10
C PHE A 74 -10.93 -18.82 -17.55
N PRO A 75 -10.37 -19.64 -18.46
CA PRO A 75 -10.88 -19.73 -19.83
C PRO A 75 -12.28 -20.35 -19.87
N ALA A 76 -13.03 -20.07 -20.95
CA ALA A 76 -14.24 -20.83 -21.25
C ALA A 76 -13.94 -22.35 -21.28
N GLY A 77 -14.84 -23.15 -20.74
CA GLY A 77 -14.65 -24.59 -20.56
C GLY A 77 -14.09 -25.00 -19.20
N SER A 78 -13.51 -24.08 -18.41
CA SER A 78 -13.06 -24.40 -17.04
C SER A 78 -14.22 -24.88 -16.18
N ARG A 79 -13.96 -25.83 -15.30
CA ARG A 79 -14.93 -26.37 -14.34
C ARG A 79 -14.57 -25.93 -12.92
N PRO A 80 -15.56 -25.69 -12.07
CA PRO A 80 -15.30 -25.42 -10.66
C PRO A 80 -14.63 -26.63 -10.00
N SER A 81 -13.71 -26.35 -9.09
CA SER A 81 -12.97 -27.39 -8.36
C SER A 81 -13.90 -28.12 -7.39
N ASP A 82 -13.79 -29.45 -7.32
CA ASP A 82 -14.61 -30.27 -6.42
C ASP A 82 -14.21 -29.98 -4.94
N PRO A 83 -15.14 -29.60 -4.04
CA PRO A 83 -14.82 -29.22 -2.67
C PRO A 83 -14.15 -30.33 -1.84
N THR A 84 -14.36 -31.60 -2.23
CA THR A 84 -13.84 -32.78 -1.53
C THR A 84 -12.49 -33.26 -2.04
N ASP A 85 -11.98 -32.69 -3.13
CA ASP A 85 -10.67 -33.05 -3.66
C ASP A 85 -9.60 -32.30 -2.85
N SER A 86 -8.75 -33.02 -2.12
CA SER A 86 -7.63 -32.42 -1.36
C SER A 86 -6.60 -31.73 -2.28
N ASP A 87 -6.68 -32.00 -3.58
CA ASP A 87 -5.98 -31.35 -4.68
C ASP A 87 -6.88 -30.35 -5.44
N ALA A 88 -7.81 -29.68 -4.73
CA ALA A 88 -8.66 -28.62 -5.27
C ALA A 88 -7.83 -27.70 -6.20
N GLY A 89 -8.22 -27.65 -7.48
CA GLY A 89 -7.41 -27.06 -8.56
C GLY A 89 -6.81 -25.68 -8.22
N PRO A 90 -5.61 -25.37 -8.77
CA PRO A 90 -4.77 -24.30 -8.25
C PRO A 90 -5.46 -22.93 -8.34
N ASP A 91 -5.37 -22.17 -7.25
CA ASP A 91 -5.80 -20.78 -7.23
C ASP A 91 -5.04 -19.99 -8.31
N VAL A 92 -5.75 -19.14 -9.06
CA VAL A 92 -5.11 -18.26 -10.04
C VAL A 92 -4.59 -17.04 -9.30
N ARG A 93 -3.25 -16.90 -9.27
CA ARG A 93 -2.56 -15.81 -8.59
C ARG A 93 -2.36 -14.64 -9.56
N VAL A 94 -2.78 -13.46 -9.15
CA VAL A 94 -2.64 -12.24 -9.95
C VAL A 94 -2.00 -11.14 -9.11
N SER A 95 -0.84 -10.66 -9.56
CA SER A 95 -0.21 -9.47 -8.99
C SER A 95 -0.94 -8.21 -9.47
N VAL A 96 -1.24 -7.32 -8.53
CA VAL A 96 -1.88 -6.03 -8.76
C VAL A 96 -1.21 -4.95 -7.93
N ALA A 97 -1.34 -3.70 -8.37
CA ALA A 97 -0.99 -2.53 -7.58
C ALA A 97 -2.27 -1.76 -7.23
N ALA A 98 -2.26 -1.06 -6.09
CA ALA A 98 -3.24 -0.03 -5.83
C ALA A 98 -3.01 1.16 -6.77
N PRO A 99 -4.09 1.86 -7.14
CA PRO A 99 -3.97 3.09 -7.89
C PRO A 99 -3.18 4.16 -7.11
N PRO A 100 -2.61 5.14 -7.84
CA PRO A 100 -2.05 6.35 -7.24
C PRO A 100 -3.07 7.05 -6.33
N GLY A 101 -2.57 7.80 -5.34
CA GLY A 101 -3.42 8.47 -4.36
C GLY A 101 -4.46 9.40 -4.98
N GLY A 102 -5.62 9.53 -4.32
CA GLY A 102 -6.74 10.38 -4.73
C GLY A 102 -7.75 10.60 -3.60
N ALA A 103 -8.92 11.17 -3.91
CA ALA A 103 -9.94 11.56 -2.91
C ALA A 103 -10.49 10.41 -2.03
N THR A 104 -10.24 9.15 -2.41
CA THR A 104 -10.62 7.96 -1.62
C THR A 104 -9.37 7.16 -1.27
N VAL A 105 -8.76 7.48 -0.14
CA VAL A 105 -7.54 6.82 0.35
C VAL A 105 -7.83 5.35 0.66
N GLY A 106 -7.02 4.44 0.11
CA GLY A 106 -6.90 3.06 0.59
C GLY A 106 -7.97 2.06 0.14
N GLN A 107 -8.85 2.42 -0.79
CA GLN A 107 -9.91 1.52 -1.26
C GLN A 107 -9.80 1.25 -2.77
N SER A 108 -9.12 0.16 -3.10
CA SER A 108 -9.02 -0.34 -4.49
C SER A 108 -10.14 -1.33 -4.78
N VAL A 109 -10.60 -1.42 -6.01
CA VAL A 109 -11.67 -2.32 -6.44
C VAL A 109 -11.09 -3.39 -7.36
N ALA A 110 -11.23 -4.65 -6.97
CA ALA A 110 -10.94 -5.79 -7.81
C ALA A 110 -12.25 -6.32 -8.42
N ALA A 111 -12.45 -6.10 -9.72
CA ALA A 111 -13.68 -6.45 -10.41
C ALA A 111 -13.46 -7.68 -11.31
N VAL A 112 -14.18 -8.76 -11.04
CA VAL A 112 -14.22 -9.97 -11.86
C VAL A 112 -15.40 -9.87 -12.83
N VAL A 113 -15.10 -10.03 -14.12
CA VAL A 113 -16.07 -9.88 -15.19
C VAL A 113 -16.09 -11.12 -16.10
N SER A 114 -17.23 -11.36 -16.72
CA SER A 114 -17.37 -12.28 -17.85
C SER A 114 -17.46 -11.47 -19.14
N ALA A 115 -16.64 -11.85 -20.12
CA ALA A 115 -16.56 -11.18 -21.41
C ALA A 115 -16.05 -12.12 -22.49
N GLY A 116 -16.54 -11.95 -23.71
CA GLY A 116 -15.96 -12.51 -24.91
C GLY A 116 -14.60 -11.89 -25.25
N PRO A 117 -13.76 -12.57 -26.06
CA PRO A 117 -12.43 -12.09 -26.41
C PRO A 117 -12.40 -10.73 -27.12
N GLU A 118 -13.46 -10.33 -27.80
CA GLU A 118 -13.52 -9.05 -28.55
C GLU A 118 -14.56 -8.08 -27.97
N ASP A 119 -15.17 -8.40 -26.82
CA ASP A 119 -16.21 -7.55 -26.25
C ASP A 119 -15.61 -6.24 -25.69
N PRO A 120 -16.19 -5.08 -26.01
CA PRO A 120 -15.76 -3.81 -25.42
C PRO A 120 -16.11 -3.75 -23.93
N PRO A 121 -15.43 -2.92 -23.12
CA PRO A 121 -15.67 -2.81 -21.68
C PRO A 121 -17.12 -2.58 -21.29
N SER A 122 -17.89 -1.83 -22.09
CA SER A 122 -19.30 -1.55 -21.86
C SER A 122 -20.18 -2.81 -21.84
N HIS A 123 -19.74 -3.91 -22.45
CA HIS A 123 -20.48 -5.17 -22.53
C HIS A 123 -20.00 -6.22 -21.52
N TRP A 124 -18.95 -5.95 -20.74
CA TRP A 124 -18.47 -6.88 -19.74
C TRP A 124 -19.50 -7.05 -18.63
N LYS A 125 -19.85 -8.30 -18.31
CA LYS A 125 -20.82 -8.61 -17.27
C LYS A 125 -20.09 -8.78 -15.94
N SER A 126 -20.42 -7.96 -14.95
CA SER A 126 -19.92 -8.12 -13.59
C SER A 126 -20.34 -9.46 -13.00
N LEU A 127 -19.37 -10.23 -12.50
CA LEU A 127 -19.60 -11.45 -11.72
C LEU A 127 -19.38 -11.21 -10.23
N ARG A 128 -18.32 -10.45 -9.90
CA ARG A 128 -17.95 -10.10 -8.53
C ARG A 128 -17.16 -8.81 -8.52
N ALA A 129 -17.33 -8.00 -7.48
CA ALA A 129 -16.43 -6.90 -7.20
C ALA A 129 -16.13 -6.87 -5.70
N ASP A 130 -14.87 -6.67 -5.35
CA ASP A 130 -14.40 -6.52 -3.98
C ASP A 130 -13.69 -5.19 -3.83
N ARG A 131 -13.99 -4.49 -2.74
CA ARG A 131 -13.24 -3.35 -2.26
C ARG A 131 -12.16 -3.85 -1.32
N LEU A 132 -10.91 -3.60 -1.68
CA LEU A 132 -9.71 -4.02 -0.95
C LEU A 132 -9.19 -2.86 -0.11
N ASP A 133 -8.84 -3.14 1.14
CA ASP A 133 -8.01 -2.25 1.96
C ASP A 133 -6.56 -2.37 1.48
N LEU A 134 -6.27 -1.72 0.36
CA LEU A 134 -4.96 -1.69 -0.27
C LEU A 134 -4.49 -0.23 -0.35
N PRO A 135 -3.45 0.16 0.43
CA PRO A 135 -2.93 1.52 0.43
C PRO A 135 -2.48 1.96 -0.96
N PRO A 136 -2.64 3.25 -1.32
CA PRO A 136 -2.20 3.75 -2.63
C PRO A 136 -0.76 3.37 -2.96
N GLY A 137 -0.50 2.90 -4.18
CA GLY A 137 0.84 2.45 -4.61
C GLY A 137 1.31 1.10 -4.06
N ALA A 138 0.61 0.51 -3.09
CA ALA A 138 0.96 -0.81 -2.55
C ALA A 138 0.71 -1.91 -3.58
N ARG A 139 1.50 -2.98 -3.52
CA ARG A 139 1.35 -4.16 -4.38
C ARG A 139 0.76 -5.32 -3.59
N ALA A 140 -0.10 -6.11 -4.23
CA ALA A 140 -0.74 -7.28 -3.63
C ALA A 140 -0.85 -8.43 -4.63
N VAL A 141 -0.96 -9.65 -4.10
CA VAL A 141 -1.27 -10.84 -4.90
C VAL A 141 -2.68 -11.30 -4.54
N LEU A 142 -3.59 -11.20 -5.49
CA LEU A 142 -4.96 -11.70 -5.38
C LEU A 142 -4.99 -13.17 -5.81
N ARG A 143 -5.72 -14.01 -5.08
CA ARG A 143 -5.87 -15.43 -5.42
C ARG A 143 -7.34 -15.70 -5.71
N TYR A 144 -7.64 -16.19 -6.90
CA TYR A 144 -9.01 -16.45 -7.34
C TYR A 144 -9.28 -17.94 -7.50
N ARG A 145 -10.48 -18.35 -7.12
CA ARG A 145 -10.97 -19.72 -7.24
C ARG A 145 -12.35 -19.75 -7.88
N LEU A 146 -12.54 -20.65 -8.83
CA LEU A 146 -13.84 -20.89 -9.45
C LEU A 146 -14.63 -21.91 -8.62
N THR A 147 -15.77 -21.50 -8.05
CA THR A 147 -16.62 -22.34 -7.19
C THR A 147 -17.94 -22.74 -7.85
N ALA A 148 -18.40 -21.98 -8.84
CA ALA A 148 -19.50 -22.34 -9.74
C ALA A 148 -19.32 -21.61 -11.09
N PRO A 149 -20.09 -21.91 -12.15
CA PRO A 149 -19.92 -21.29 -13.48
C PRO A 149 -20.04 -19.77 -13.54
N ASP A 150 -20.61 -19.14 -12.52
CA ASP A 150 -20.77 -17.69 -12.37
C ASP A 150 -20.29 -17.19 -11.01
N ARG A 151 -19.64 -18.06 -10.22
CA ARG A 151 -19.21 -17.78 -8.85
C ARG A 151 -17.71 -17.94 -8.73
N VAL A 152 -17.06 -16.82 -8.42
CA VAL A 152 -15.63 -16.75 -8.14
C VAL A 152 -15.43 -16.31 -6.70
N GLU A 153 -14.57 -17.02 -5.99
CA GLU A 153 -14.11 -16.67 -4.65
C GLU A 153 -12.78 -15.90 -4.77
N LEU A 154 -12.69 -14.76 -4.07
CA LEU A 154 -11.43 -14.06 -3.83
C LEU A 154 -10.87 -14.54 -2.49
N ARG A 155 -9.60 -14.94 -2.50
CA ARG A 155 -8.78 -15.20 -1.32
C ARG A 155 -7.67 -14.16 -1.27
N TYR A 156 -7.85 -13.19 -0.40
CA TYR A 156 -6.91 -12.11 -0.16
C TYR A 156 -6.50 -12.12 1.31
N ASP A 157 -5.20 -12.05 1.58
CA ASP A 157 -4.67 -12.10 2.94
C ASP A 157 -4.98 -10.79 3.72
N GLY A 158 -5.32 -9.70 3.01
CA GLY A 158 -5.75 -8.43 3.59
C GLY A 158 -7.28 -8.33 3.74
N ARG A 159 -7.74 -7.19 4.25
CA ARG A 159 -9.19 -6.93 4.41
C ARG A 159 -9.83 -6.59 3.06
N HIS A 160 -11.00 -7.16 2.83
CA HIS A 160 -11.84 -6.80 1.70
C HIS A 160 -13.32 -6.94 2.05
N GLU A 161 -14.13 -6.16 1.34
CA GLU A 161 -15.59 -6.16 1.48
C GLU A 161 -16.24 -6.21 0.10
N PRO A 162 -17.48 -6.69 -0.03
CA PRO A 162 -18.21 -6.62 -1.29
C PRO A 162 -18.34 -5.18 -1.79
N GLU A 163 -17.97 -4.95 -3.05
CA GLU A 163 -18.21 -3.68 -3.73
C GLU A 163 -19.59 -3.70 -4.40
N THR A 164 -20.38 -2.66 -4.16
CA THR A 164 -21.77 -2.56 -4.66
C THR A 164 -21.89 -1.71 -5.92
N SER A 165 -20.86 -0.97 -6.29
CA SER A 165 -20.84 -0.18 -7.52
C SER A 165 -20.98 -1.10 -8.75
N PRO A 166 -21.91 -0.83 -9.68
CA PRO A 166 -22.01 -1.61 -10.90
C PRO A 166 -20.77 -1.41 -11.77
N TRP A 167 -20.39 -2.45 -12.53
CA TRP A 167 -19.25 -2.40 -13.45
C TRP A 167 -19.31 -1.18 -14.38
N ALA A 168 -20.47 -0.86 -14.94
CA ALA A 168 -20.63 0.30 -15.81
C ALA A 168 -20.23 1.62 -15.12
N ALA A 169 -20.48 1.75 -13.82
CA ALA A 169 -20.03 2.90 -13.05
C ALA A 169 -18.51 2.85 -12.82
N LEU A 170 -17.94 1.70 -12.46
CA LEU A 170 -16.49 1.56 -12.26
C LEU A 170 -15.71 1.88 -13.55
N ALA A 171 -16.18 1.36 -14.69
CA ALA A 171 -15.58 1.60 -16.00
C ALA A 171 -15.74 3.07 -16.45
N LEU A 172 -16.92 3.66 -16.31
CA LEU A 172 -17.19 5.04 -16.71
C LEU A 172 -16.39 6.08 -15.90
N HIS A 173 -16.20 5.83 -14.60
CA HIS A 173 -15.48 6.72 -13.69
C HIS A 173 -13.98 6.40 -13.62
N THR A 174 -13.47 5.48 -14.44
CA THR A 174 -12.02 5.34 -14.58
C THR A 174 -11.51 6.56 -15.36
N PRO A 175 -10.64 7.40 -14.77
CA PRO A 175 -10.13 8.59 -15.47
C PRO A 175 -9.37 8.15 -16.72
N ARG A 176 -9.34 9.00 -17.75
CA ARG A 176 -8.64 8.68 -19.01
C ARG A 176 -7.16 9.04 -18.97
N ARG A 177 -6.79 9.95 -18.07
CA ARG A 177 -5.43 10.46 -17.93
C ARG A 177 -5.15 10.87 -16.50
N LEU A 178 -3.97 10.50 -16.03
CA LEU A 178 -3.34 11.04 -14.84
C LEU A 178 -2.38 12.17 -15.23
N SER A 179 -2.24 13.13 -14.34
CA SER A 179 -1.14 14.07 -14.37
C SER A 179 0.20 13.34 -14.39
N ARG A 180 1.23 14.00 -14.92
CA ARG A 180 2.58 13.42 -14.93
C ARG A 180 3.03 13.11 -13.50
N PRO A 181 3.62 11.93 -13.25
CA PRO A 181 4.24 11.63 -11.97
C PRO A 181 5.26 12.72 -11.62
N ARG A 182 5.29 13.12 -10.35
CA ARG A 182 6.26 14.07 -9.84
C ARG A 182 7.53 13.34 -9.41
N PRO A 183 8.73 13.91 -9.62
CA PRO A 183 9.91 13.38 -8.98
C PRO A 183 9.77 13.46 -7.44
N VAL A 184 10.41 12.55 -6.71
CA VAL A 184 10.41 12.51 -5.24
C VAL A 184 11.75 13.01 -4.71
N ASP A 185 11.71 14.01 -3.82
CA ASP A 185 12.86 14.38 -2.99
C ASP A 185 12.59 13.93 -1.55
N LEU A 186 13.31 12.92 -1.09
CA LEU A 186 13.17 12.34 0.23
C LEU A 186 14.32 12.80 1.13
N VAL A 187 14.01 13.35 2.30
CA VAL A 187 14.98 13.54 3.37
C VAL A 187 14.70 12.54 4.48
N LEU A 188 15.67 11.67 4.74
CA LEU A 188 15.61 10.66 5.78
C LEU A 188 16.39 11.13 7.00
N ALA A 189 15.67 11.41 8.09
CA ALA A 189 16.26 11.77 9.37
C ALA A 189 16.26 10.55 10.30
N VAL A 190 17.43 10.05 10.73
CA VAL A 190 17.55 8.85 11.57
C VAL A 190 18.17 9.19 12.93
N GLU A 191 17.53 8.73 13.99
CA GLU A 191 18.08 8.77 15.34
C GLU A 191 19.22 7.76 15.47
N ILE A 192 20.45 8.27 15.62
CA ILE A 192 21.64 7.42 15.76
C ILE A 192 22.11 7.27 17.20
N ALA A 193 21.36 7.82 18.17
CA ALA A 193 21.65 7.67 19.59
C ALA A 193 20.86 6.47 20.15
N GLY A 194 21.53 5.62 20.93
CA GLY A 194 20.87 4.47 21.55
C GLY A 194 21.60 3.97 22.80
N PRO A 195 20.93 3.12 23.60
CA PRO A 195 21.51 2.55 24.81
C PRO A 195 22.87 1.92 24.51
N GLN A 196 23.81 2.00 25.45
CA GLN A 196 25.06 1.24 25.32
C GLN A 196 24.93 -0.19 25.85
N ALA A 197 23.92 -0.42 26.70
CA ALA A 197 23.72 -1.68 27.40
C ALA A 197 23.31 -2.83 26.47
N ASP A 198 22.66 -2.54 25.34
CA ASP A 198 22.33 -3.52 24.30
C ASP A 198 23.46 -3.67 23.27
N GLY A 199 24.62 -3.02 23.50
CA GLY A 199 25.73 -3.03 22.57
C GLY A 199 25.43 -2.31 21.25
N GLY A 200 24.44 -1.42 21.19
CA GLY A 200 24.12 -0.59 20.02
C GLY A 200 23.10 -1.20 19.04
N VAL A 201 22.52 -2.35 19.37
CA VAL A 201 21.60 -3.10 18.51
C VAL A 201 20.42 -2.24 18.07
N ALA A 202 19.78 -1.49 18.97
CA ALA A 202 18.64 -0.66 18.60
C ALA A 202 18.96 0.40 17.53
N VAL A 203 20.19 0.94 17.52
CA VAL A 203 20.61 1.90 16.49
C VAL A 203 20.88 1.18 15.16
N GLU A 204 21.48 -0.01 15.21
CA GLU A 204 21.74 -0.82 14.02
C GLU A 204 20.44 -1.26 13.35
N GLU A 205 19.43 -1.67 14.12
CA GLU A 205 18.09 -2.00 13.62
C GLU A 205 17.42 -0.80 12.93
N ARG A 206 17.48 0.40 13.52
CA ARG A 206 16.95 1.62 12.88
C ARG A 206 17.67 1.97 11.58
N LEU A 207 19.00 1.80 11.53
CA LEU A 207 19.77 2.04 10.31
C LEU A 207 19.44 1.01 9.21
N GLN A 208 19.24 -0.25 9.59
CA GLN A 208 18.79 -1.31 8.67
C GLN A 208 17.38 -1.05 8.15
N GLU A 209 16.46 -0.63 9.02
CA GLU A 209 15.10 -0.26 8.64
C GLU A 209 15.10 0.96 7.70
N ALA A 210 15.87 2.00 8.03
CA ALA A 210 16.07 3.17 7.18
C ALA A 210 16.57 2.77 5.78
N ALA A 211 17.56 1.87 5.69
CA ALA A 211 18.07 1.35 4.43
C ALA A 211 17.02 0.53 3.66
N ALA A 212 16.26 -0.31 4.36
CA ALA A 212 15.20 -1.12 3.74
C ALA A 212 14.06 -0.26 3.18
N VAL A 213 13.70 0.84 3.86
CA VAL A 213 12.70 1.80 3.35
C VAL A 213 13.23 2.55 2.14
N VAL A 214 14.50 2.98 2.15
CA VAL A 214 15.12 3.62 0.97
C VAL A 214 15.07 2.70 -0.25
N ALA A 215 15.46 1.44 -0.10
CA ALA A 215 15.38 0.45 -1.17
C ALA A 215 13.93 0.26 -1.67
N ALA A 216 12.96 0.17 -0.75
CA ALA A 216 11.55 0.04 -1.10
C ALA A 216 10.98 1.28 -1.82
N VAL A 217 11.39 2.49 -1.44
CA VAL A 217 11.00 3.74 -2.13
C VAL A 217 11.59 3.77 -3.53
N ARG A 218 12.86 3.37 -3.70
CA ARG A 218 13.51 3.24 -5.00
C ARG A 218 12.74 2.26 -5.91
N ASP A 219 12.36 1.10 -5.38
CA ASP A 219 11.56 0.11 -6.12
C ASP A 219 10.15 0.63 -6.51
N ALA A 220 9.59 1.55 -5.71
CA ALA A 220 8.27 2.12 -5.94
C ALA A 220 8.28 3.27 -6.96
N VAL A 221 9.32 4.10 -6.97
CA VAL A 221 9.39 5.35 -7.76
C VAL A 221 10.19 5.20 -9.06
N GLY A 222 11.14 4.26 -9.12
CA GLY A 222 12.06 4.09 -10.25
C GLY A 222 13.39 4.86 -10.10
N ASP A 223 14.13 4.96 -11.22
CA ASP A 223 15.56 5.30 -11.33
C ASP A 223 16.02 6.71 -10.88
N GLU A 224 17.31 7.02 -11.11
CA GLU A 224 18.09 8.18 -10.61
C GLU A 224 17.47 9.57 -10.88
N ASP A 225 16.73 9.74 -11.97
CA ASP A 225 16.12 11.04 -12.32
C ASP A 225 14.80 11.29 -11.58
N THR A 226 14.13 10.24 -11.07
CA THR A 226 12.84 10.39 -10.38
C THR A 226 13.01 10.52 -8.87
N LEU A 227 14.03 9.92 -8.26
CA LEU A 227 14.25 9.94 -6.81
C LEU A 227 15.58 10.59 -6.41
N ARG A 228 15.53 11.56 -5.48
CA ARG A 228 16.71 12.06 -4.77
C ARG A 228 16.55 11.86 -3.27
N ILE A 229 17.64 11.51 -2.60
CA ILE A 229 17.64 11.20 -1.17
C ILE A 229 18.70 12.03 -0.47
N GLY A 230 18.30 12.73 0.58
CA GLY A 230 19.17 13.43 1.51
C GLY A 230 19.07 12.79 2.88
N LEU A 231 20.14 12.83 3.65
CA LEU A 231 20.21 12.11 4.93
C LEU A 231 20.61 13.04 6.06
N ILE A 232 19.94 12.89 7.21
CA ILE A 232 20.26 13.60 8.45
C ILE A 232 20.39 12.58 9.59
N GLY A 233 21.58 12.44 10.15
CA GLY A 233 21.80 11.62 11.34
C GLY A 233 21.76 12.50 12.58
N TYR A 234 20.79 12.31 13.47
CA TYR A 234 20.62 13.13 14.67
C TYR A 234 20.82 12.33 15.96
N ARG A 235 21.31 13.03 16.99
CA ARG A 235 21.61 12.46 18.31
C ARG A 235 21.25 13.43 19.44
N ASP A 236 21.58 13.04 20.66
CA ASP A 236 21.33 13.84 21.84
C ASP A 236 22.23 15.07 21.91
N HIS A 237 21.71 16.11 22.55
CA HIS A 237 22.52 17.24 23.02
C HIS A 237 23.65 16.77 23.93
N ALA A 238 24.77 17.49 23.88
CA ALA A 238 25.84 17.25 24.83
C ALA A 238 25.52 17.90 26.19
N PRO A 239 25.46 17.13 27.30
CA PRO A 239 24.98 17.62 28.59
C PRO A 239 25.79 18.78 29.19
N LEU A 240 27.04 18.95 28.78
CA LEU A 240 27.99 19.93 29.30
C LEU A 240 28.34 21.03 28.29
N ASP A 241 27.90 20.89 27.05
CA ASP A 241 28.22 21.88 26.03
C ASP A 241 27.28 23.08 26.17
N ARG A 242 27.83 24.26 25.89
CA ARG A 242 27.05 25.50 25.87
C ARG A 242 26.08 25.48 24.68
N PRO A 243 25.01 26.30 24.70
CA PRO A 243 24.13 26.46 23.54
C PRO A 243 24.94 26.73 22.27
N HIS A 244 24.57 26.10 21.16
CA HIS A 244 25.23 26.17 19.86
C HIS A 244 26.66 25.61 19.78
N HIS A 245 27.20 25.03 20.86
CA HIS A 245 28.54 24.43 20.85
C HIS A 245 28.55 22.93 20.51
N SER A 246 27.40 22.25 20.61
CA SER A 246 27.24 20.87 20.16
C SER A 246 26.12 20.79 19.14
N ASP A 247 26.46 20.45 17.91
CA ASP A 247 25.46 20.18 16.89
C ASP A 247 24.93 18.75 17.06
N PRO A 248 23.62 18.57 17.37
CA PRO A 248 23.04 17.24 17.47
C PRO A 248 22.83 16.58 16.11
N LEU A 249 22.93 17.31 14.98
CA LEU A 249 22.93 16.72 13.65
C LEU A 249 24.38 16.42 13.25
N VAL A 250 24.77 15.15 13.30
CA VAL A 250 26.18 14.76 13.07
C VAL A 250 26.47 14.23 11.67
N HIS A 251 25.43 13.82 10.95
CA HIS A 251 25.54 13.44 9.55
C HIS A 251 24.59 14.33 8.75
N ARG A 252 25.12 14.93 7.68
CA ARG A 252 24.36 15.68 6.68
C ARG A 252 24.84 15.24 5.31
N VAL A 253 23.95 14.61 4.56
CA VAL A 253 24.19 14.24 3.17
C VAL A 253 23.17 15.01 2.35
N ALA A 254 23.64 15.84 1.43
CA ALA A 254 22.78 16.59 0.53
C ALA A 254 21.94 15.63 -0.34
N LEU A 255 20.85 16.14 -0.92
CA LEU A 255 20.02 15.38 -1.87
C LEU A 255 20.88 14.83 -3.01
N SER A 256 21.08 13.51 -3.04
CA SER A 256 21.86 12.77 -4.03
C SER A 256 21.03 11.67 -4.68
N ASP A 257 21.62 10.90 -5.59
CA ASP A 257 20.99 9.67 -6.08
C ASP A 257 20.82 8.63 -4.93
N PRO A 258 19.89 7.68 -5.09
CA PRO A 258 19.58 6.70 -4.03
C PRO A 258 20.78 5.82 -3.65
N GLN A 259 21.63 5.46 -4.60
CA GLN A 259 22.77 4.57 -4.36
C GLN A 259 23.83 5.28 -3.50
N ALA A 260 24.13 6.55 -3.76
CA ALA A 260 25.04 7.34 -2.94
C ALA A 260 24.50 7.52 -1.51
N ALA A 261 23.19 7.71 -1.36
CA ALA A 261 22.55 7.79 -0.04
C ALA A 261 22.65 6.45 0.72
N GLU A 262 22.32 5.32 0.10
CA GLU A 262 22.46 3.99 0.70
C GLU A 262 23.90 3.72 1.17
N GLN A 263 24.90 4.06 0.34
CA GLN A 263 26.32 3.94 0.69
C GLN A 263 26.69 4.82 1.88
N ALA A 264 26.23 6.07 1.89
CA ALA A 264 26.50 6.99 2.99
C ALA A 264 25.88 6.51 4.30
N LEU A 265 24.64 6.01 4.25
CA LEU A 265 23.94 5.46 5.41
C LEU A 265 24.66 4.23 5.99
N GLY A 266 25.20 3.36 5.14
CA GLY A 266 26.02 2.22 5.55
C GLY A 266 27.32 2.57 6.29
N GLY A 267 27.78 3.83 6.18
CA GLY A 267 28.95 4.35 6.88
C GLY A 267 28.64 5.05 8.21
N TRP A 268 27.38 5.10 8.65
CA TRP A 268 26.99 5.82 9.85
C TRP A 268 27.36 5.04 11.12
N HIS A 269 27.81 5.79 12.13
CA HIS A 269 28.24 5.22 13.40
C HIS A 269 27.29 5.64 14.52
N ARG A 270 26.95 4.68 15.37
CA ARG A 270 26.11 4.90 16.55
C ARG A 270 26.72 5.91 17.53
N SER A 271 25.86 6.65 18.19
CA SER A 271 26.17 7.55 19.30
C SER A 271 25.59 7.01 20.60
N ALA A 272 26.28 7.28 21.72
CA ALA A 272 25.78 6.90 23.04
C ALA A 272 24.55 7.72 23.43
N LEU A 273 23.53 7.07 23.98
CA LEU A 273 22.38 7.70 24.63
C LEU A 273 22.84 8.53 25.83
N ARG A 274 22.37 9.78 25.90
CA ARG A 274 22.64 10.75 26.98
C ARG A 274 21.36 11.22 27.66
N HIS A 275 20.23 11.16 26.97
CA HIS A 275 18.94 11.64 27.46
C HIS A 275 17.84 10.61 27.20
N ASP A 276 17.26 10.04 28.25
CA ASP A 276 16.27 8.97 28.08
C ASP A 276 15.02 9.43 27.32
N PHE A 277 14.55 10.65 27.55
CA PHE A 277 13.18 11.06 27.19
C PHE A 277 13.05 11.92 25.93
N ALA A 278 14.14 12.50 25.46
CA ALA A 278 14.14 13.39 24.31
C ALA A 278 15.49 13.34 23.59
N THR A 279 15.49 13.66 22.31
CA THR A 279 16.66 13.66 21.42
C THR A 279 16.73 15.00 20.66
N GLY A 280 17.82 15.28 19.94
CA GLY A 280 18.03 16.54 19.21
C GLY A 280 17.18 16.71 17.93
N LEU A 281 16.05 16.02 17.83
CA LEU A 281 15.15 16.03 16.67
C LEU A 281 14.62 17.44 16.35
N GLU A 282 14.55 18.34 17.33
CA GLU A 282 14.12 19.73 17.12
C GLU A 282 14.99 20.49 16.10
N HIS A 283 16.21 20.02 15.82
CA HIS A 283 17.10 20.64 14.84
C HIS A 283 16.73 20.28 13.39
N VAL A 284 16.05 19.15 13.15
CA VAL A 284 15.76 18.66 11.80
C VAL A 284 14.88 19.64 11.01
N PRO A 285 13.74 20.16 11.53
CA PRO A 285 12.94 21.13 10.78
C PRO A 285 13.68 22.43 10.49
N HIS A 286 14.62 22.83 11.36
CA HIS A 286 15.47 23.99 11.12
C HIS A 286 16.51 23.73 10.04
N GLU A 287 17.13 22.54 10.02
CA GLU A 287 18.06 22.13 8.96
C GLU A 287 17.38 22.16 7.58
N LEU A 288 16.15 21.65 7.49
CA LEU A 288 15.38 21.65 6.23
C LEU A 288 15.16 23.05 5.65
N SER A 289 15.12 24.09 6.49
CA SER A 289 14.98 25.47 6.01
C SER A 289 16.22 25.94 5.22
N TYR A 290 17.41 25.40 5.51
CA TYR A 290 18.62 25.65 4.73
C TYR A 290 18.65 24.86 3.42
N TRP A 291 17.82 23.83 3.29
CA TRP A 291 17.74 22.98 2.10
C TRP A 291 16.66 23.45 1.11
N ARG A 292 16.01 24.60 1.39
CA ARG A 292 14.94 25.15 0.56
C ARG A 292 15.30 25.23 -0.93
N ASP A 293 16.51 25.68 -1.22
CA ASP A 293 16.99 25.86 -2.60
C ASP A 293 17.52 24.56 -3.22
N ALA A 294 17.66 23.48 -2.43
CA ALA A 294 18.10 22.18 -2.90
C ALA A 294 16.93 21.33 -3.45
N TRP A 295 15.70 21.62 -3.03
CA TRP A 295 14.52 20.93 -3.54
C TRP A 295 14.29 21.23 -5.02
N ARG A 296 13.86 20.22 -5.77
CA ARG A 296 13.39 20.43 -7.14
C ARG A 296 12.07 21.22 -7.11
N PRO A 297 11.84 22.17 -8.05
CA PRO A 297 10.60 22.97 -8.06
C PRO A 297 9.31 22.14 -8.13
N ASP A 298 9.30 21.06 -8.94
CA ASP A 298 8.10 20.25 -9.19
C ASP A 298 8.10 18.90 -8.44
N SER A 299 8.97 18.72 -7.44
CA SER A 299 9.05 17.46 -6.70
C SER A 299 7.96 17.31 -5.63
N HIS A 300 7.61 16.06 -5.36
CA HIS A 300 7.01 15.66 -4.10
C HIS A 300 8.12 15.57 -3.05
N ARG A 301 8.06 16.46 -2.04
CA ARG A 301 9.10 16.60 -1.02
C ARG A 301 8.63 15.90 0.25
N VAL A 302 9.47 15.04 0.81
CA VAL A 302 9.11 14.22 1.97
C VAL A 302 10.21 14.31 3.02
N LEU A 303 9.82 14.51 4.28
CA LEU A 303 10.63 14.23 5.45
C LEU A 303 10.15 12.90 6.03
N LEU A 304 11.03 11.90 6.05
CA LEU A 304 10.83 10.64 6.75
C LEU A 304 11.71 10.63 8.01
N VAL A 305 11.10 10.56 9.19
CA VAL A 305 11.82 10.47 10.47
C VAL A 305 11.78 9.04 10.97
N VAL A 306 12.95 8.47 11.26
CA VAL A 306 13.11 7.17 11.91
C VAL A 306 13.71 7.41 13.30
N GLY A 307 13.01 7.04 14.36
CA GLY A 307 13.50 7.28 15.73
C GLY A 307 12.52 6.88 16.81
N SER A 308 12.99 6.98 18.05
CA SER A 308 12.32 6.46 19.24
C SER A 308 11.82 7.59 20.14
N ARG A 309 12.59 8.69 20.22
CA ARG A 309 12.39 9.75 21.23
C ARG A 309 11.91 11.06 20.59
N PRO A 310 10.96 11.78 21.23
CA PRO A 310 10.49 13.07 20.74
C PRO A 310 11.57 14.18 20.88
N PRO A 311 11.38 15.35 20.24
CA PRO A 311 12.25 16.50 20.39
C PRO A 311 12.24 17.06 21.82
N HIS A 312 13.26 17.84 22.17
CA HIS A 312 13.24 18.61 23.42
C HIS A 312 12.24 19.77 23.35
N PRO A 313 11.48 20.05 24.42
CA PRO A 313 10.64 21.23 24.49
C PRO A 313 11.47 22.50 24.61
N ARG A 314 11.00 23.61 24.04
CA ARG A 314 11.70 24.90 24.14
C ARG A 314 11.76 25.48 25.55
N ASN A 315 10.60 25.60 26.20
CA ASN A 315 10.44 26.47 27.37
C ASN A 315 9.99 25.74 28.64
N ARG A 316 9.13 24.72 28.50
CA ARG A 316 8.53 24.04 29.65
C ARG A 316 8.65 22.52 29.47
N PRO A 317 9.44 21.84 30.30
CA PRO A 317 9.52 20.40 30.21
C PRO A 317 8.33 19.72 30.88
N PRO A 318 7.79 18.63 30.31
CA PRO A 318 6.93 17.75 31.07
C PRO A 318 7.70 17.19 32.28
N ARG A 319 7.06 17.19 33.46
CA ARG A 319 7.64 16.64 34.68
C ARG A 319 7.41 15.13 34.71
N VAL A 320 8.50 14.38 34.87
CA VAL A 320 8.52 12.93 35.04
C VAL A 320 8.53 12.63 36.54
N LEU A 321 7.44 12.08 37.05
CA LEU A 321 7.21 11.95 38.50
C LEU A 321 7.99 10.80 39.13
N ARG A 322 8.22 9.68 38.44
CA ARG A 322 8.84 8.49 39.04
C ARG A 322 10.36 8.50 39.02
N ARG A 323 11.00 9.13 38.02
CA ARG A 323 12.47 9.18 37.92
C ARG A 323 13.11 10.42 38.55
N GLY A 324 12.32 11.39 39.02
CA GLY A 324 12.84 12.65 39.55
C GLY A 324 13.63 13.50 38.54
N ALA A 325 13.63 13.13 37.26
CA ALA A 325 14.40 13.77 36.19
C ALA A 325 13.44 14.49 35.23
N ALA A 326 13.46 15.82 35.21
CA ALA A 326 12.70 16.56 34.20
C ALA A 326 13.25 16.24 32.80
N VAL A 327 12.36 16.14 31.80
CA VAL A 327 12.79 16.26 30.40
C VAL A 327 13.58 17.57 30.29
N ARG A 328 14.72 17.57 29.61
CA ARG A 328 15.51 18.80 29.48
C ARG A 328 14.88 19.72 28.46
N ILE A 329 15.01 21.03 28.65
CA ILE A 329 14.68 21.97 27.58
C ILE A 329 15.75 21.90 26.50
N CYS A 330 15.37 22.21 25.25
CA CYS A 330 16.34 22.38 24.17
C CYS A 330 17.36 23.47 24.57
N PRO A 331 18.67 23.17 24.61
CA PRO A 331 19.70 24.16 24.93
C PRO A 331 19.66 25.38 24.02
N ASP A 332 19.34 25.16 22.75
CA ASP A 332 19.26 26.19 21.71
C ASP A 332 17.89 26.87 21.63
N ARG A 333 16.93 26.44 22.46
CA ARG A 333 15.56 26.97 22.54
C ARG A 333 14.85 27.05 21.19
N LEU A 334 15.05 26.04 20.35
CA LEU A 334 14.44 25.94 19.03
C LEU A 334 12.92 25.75 19.13
N GLU A 335 12.19 26.48 18.27
CA GLU A 335 10.74 26.38 18.09
C GLU A 335 10.41 25.40 16.97
N TRP A 336 10.68 24.11 17.20
CA TRP A 336 10.57 23.09 16.17
C TRP A 336 9.16 22.95 15.59
N GLU A 337 8.10 23.15 16.39
CA GLU A 337 6.72 23.08 15.89
C GLU A 337 6.44 24.16 14.85
N ALA A 338 6.96 25.37 15.08
CA ALA A 338 6.82 26.49 14.16
C ALA A 338 7.66 26.27 12.89
N ALA A 339 8.89 25.76 13.04
CA ALA A 339 9.75 25.42 11.91
C ALA A 339 9.14 24.31 11.05
N LEU A 340 8.64 23.23 11.67
CA LEU A 340 7.98 22.12 10.97
C LEU A 340 6.72 22.61 10.24
N ARG A 341 5.90 23.45 10.88
CA ARG A 341 4.74 24.06 10.21
C ARG A 341 5.14 24.92 9.03
N SER A 342 6.24 25.66 9.15
CA SER A 342 6.78 26.50 8.08
C SER A 342 7.20 25.67 6.87
N VAL A 343 8.00 24.60 7.06
CA VAL A 343 8.44 23.76 5.93
C VAL A 343 7.28 23.00 5.28
N ARG A 344 6.29 22.56 6.06
CA ARG A 344 5.07 21.95 5.49
C ARG A 344 4.27 22.94 4.65
N HIS A 345 4.08 24.17 5.14
CA HIS A 345 3.23 25.15 4.49
C HIS A 345 3.90 25.83 3.29
N TYR A 346 5.13 26.30 3.45
CA TYR A 346 5.82 27.09 2.43
C TYR A 346 6.66 26.22 1.48
N ASP A 347 7.24 25.14 1.98
CA ASP A 347 8.11 24.26 1.20
C ASP A 347 7.37 22.99 0.72
N GLY A 348 6.10 22.79 1.14
CA GLY A 348 5.26 21.68 0.68
C GLY A 348 5.73 20.30 1.13
N VAL A 349 6.50 20.23 2.23
CA VAL A 349 7.09 18.97 2.73
C VAL A 349 6.02 18.11 3.40
N ALA A 350 5.84 16.89 2.91
CA ALA A 350 5.06 15.84 3.57
C ALA A 350 5.88 15.19 4.70
N CYS A 351 5.25 14.85 5.83
CA CYS A 351 5.95 14.32 7.00
C CYS A 351 5.45 12.92 7.35
N VAL A 352 6.36 11.95 7.33
CA VAL A 352 6.13 10.55 7.66
C VAL A 352 7.08 10.15 8.78
N ALA A 353 6.63 9.31 9.71
CA ALA A 353 7.44 8.83 10.82
C ALA A 353 7.40 7.31 10.94
N VAL A 354 8.55 6.71 11.24
CA VAL A 354 8.71 5.33 11.71
C VAL A 354 9.23 5.41 13.13
N VAL A 355 8.43 4.90 14.06
CA VAL A 355 8.64 5.07 15.50
C VAL A 355 8.83 3.71 16.15
N ASP A 356 10.02 3.47 16.68
CA ASP A 356 10.23 2.37 17.63
C ASP A 356 9.81 2.80 19.04
N GLU A 357 9.36 1.85 19.85
CA GLU A 357 8.93 2.12 21.21
C GLU A 357 10.16 2.20 22.14
N PRO A 358 10.56 3.39 22.64
CA PRO A 358 11.63 3.50 23.62
C PRO A 358 11.35 2.68 24.88
N THR A 359 12.41 2.07 25.41
CA THR A 359 12.40 1.23 26.63
C THR A 359 11.77 1.85 27.88
N TRP A 360 11.57 3.16 27.93
CA TRP A 360 10.84 3.82 29.01
C TRP A 360 9.31 3.76 28.85
N MET A 361 8.76 3.62 27.63
CA MET A 361 7.32 3.61 27.36
C MET A 361 6.57 2.45 28.04
N ASP A 362 7.12 1.23 28.01
CA ASP A 362 6.59 0.07 28.75
C ASP A 362 6.44 0.32 30.27
N ARG A 363 7.23 1.25 30.80
CA ARG A 363 7.31 1.56 32.24
C ARG A 363 6.45 2.77 32.63
N LEU A 364 5.75 3.41 31.68
CA LEU A 364 4.99 4.66 31.86
C LEU A 364 3.56 4.51 32.35
N ALA A 365 3.13 3.34 32.87
CA ALA A 365 1.82 3.22 33.50
C ALA A 365 1.53 4.27 34.61
N GLY A 366 2.51 5.10 35.01
CA GLY A 366 2.35 6.27 35.88
C GLY A 366 2.77 7.65 35.35
N GLU A 367 3.00 7.86 34.03
CA GLU A 367 3.55 9.13 33.50
C GLU A 367 2.85 9.63 32.20
N PRO A 368 1.53 9.91 32.25
CA PRO A 368 0.71 10.20 31.07
C PRO A 368 1.12 11.47 30.31
N HIS A 369 1.70 12.45 30.97
CA HIS A 369 2.10 13.71 30.32
C HIS A 369 3.29 13.54 29.38
N LEU A 370 4.18 12.58 29.65
CA LEU A 370 5.32 12.30 28.77
C LEU A 370 4.87 11.55 27.52
N ALA A 371 3.98 10.57 27.69
CA ALA A 371 3.34 9.87 26.57
C ALA A 371 2.58 10.85 25.67
N GLN A 372 1.76 11.75 26.26
CA GLN A 372 1.05 12.80 25.51
C GLN A 372 1.99 13.74 24.74
N TRP A 373 3.15 14.08 25.31
CA TRP A 373 4.17 14.88 24.63
C TRP A 373 4.77 14.13 23.44
N ALA A 374 5.16 12.87 23.64
CA ALA A 374 5.71 12.03 22.60
C ALA A 374 4.70 11.82 21.47
N ASP A 375 3.44 11.47 21.80
CA ASP A 375 2.37 11.27 20.82
C ASP A 375 2.11 12.54 20.01
N ARG A 376 1.98 13.70 20.67
CA ARG A 376 1.84 14.97 19.95
C ARG A 376 2.99 15.22 18.98
N ALA A 377 4.23 14.95 19.40
CA ALA A 377 5.38 15.16 18.52
C ALA A 377 5.33 14.21 17.32
N TRP A 378 5.03 12.94 17.54
CA TRP A 378 4.95 11.95 16.48
C TRP A 378 3.74 12.15 15.56
N ASP A 379 2.63 12.68 16.05
CA ASP A 379 1.48 13.07 15.23
C ASP A 379 1.84 14.24 14.30
N LEU A 380 2.75 15.12 14.71
CA LEU A 380 3.23 16.23 13.88
C LEU A 380 4.30 15.79 12.86
N PHE A 381 5.25 14.94 13.27
CA PHE A 381 6.30 14.41 12.38
C PHE A 381 5.80 13.28 11.46
N GLY A 382 4.71 12.60 11.82
CA GLY A 382 4.06 11.54 11.04
C GLY A 382 2.68 11.96 10.53
N ALA A 383 2.48 13.25 10.24
CA ALA A 383 1.17 13.79 9.87
C ALA A 383 0.54 13.12 8.63
N GLU A 384 1.38 12.63 7.71
CA GLU A 384 0.96 11.91 6.50
C GLU A 384 1.08 10.38 6.68
N GLY A 385 1.63 9.91 7.81
CA GLY A 385 1.79 8.50 8.14
C GLY A 385 2.70 8.29 9.35
N ARG A 386 2.22 7.51 10.34
CA ARG A 386 2.99 7.06 11.50
C ARG A 386 3.00 5.54 11.53
N PHE A 387 4.19 4.96 11.41
CA PHE A 387 4.42 3.52 11.38
C PHE A 387 5.18 3.09 12.63
N ALA A 388 4.92 1.87 13.10
CA ALA A 388 5.75 1.25 14.13
C ALA A 388 7.04 0.72 13.51
N ALA A 389 8.11 0.60 14.30
CA ALA A 389 9.31 -0.12 13.86
C ALA A 389 9.02 -1.60 13.55
N GLY A 390 9.71 -2.14 12.56
CA GLY A 390 9.47 -3.47 12.01
C GLY A 390 8.23 -3.55 11.10
N HIS A 391 7.59 -2.41 10.80
CA HIS A 391 6.51 -2.38 9.82
C HIS A 391 7.05 -2.66 8.41
N ASP A 392 6.20 -3.19 7.52
CA ASP A 392 6.62 -3.54 6.17
C ASP A 392 7.17 -2.31 5.42
N PRO A 393 8.46 -2.31 5.00
CA PRO A 393 9.07 -1.19 4.30
C PRO A 393 8.32 -0.79 3.02
N ARG A 394 7.64 -1.74 2.36
CA ARG A 394 6.85 -1.45 1.15
C ARG A 394 5.60 -0.62 1.46
N SER A 395 5.01 -0.82 2.63
CA SER A 395 3.87 -0.03 3.10
C SER A 395 4.30 1.40 3.43
N ILE A 396 5.48 1.58 4.04
CA ILE A 396 6.08 2.89 4.29
C ILE A 396 6.41 3.59 2.97
N ALA A 397 7.07 2.87 2.04
CA ALA A 397 7.40 3.38 0.71
C ALA A 397 6.16 3.83 -0.08
N SER A 398 5.05 3.10 0.07
CA SER A 398 3.77 3.47 -0.54
C SER A 398 3.27 4.82 -0.03
N ALA A 399 3.33 5.07 1.28
CA ALA A 399 2.96 6.38 1.85
C ALA A 399 3.88 7.53 1.37
N VAL A 400 5.16 7.25 1.17
CA VAL A 400 6.14 8.22 0.66
C VAL A 400 5.96 8.50 -0.84
N ALA A 401 5.71 7.46 -1.65
CA ALA A 401 5.73 7.56 -3.10
C ALA A 401 4.35 7.86 -3.71
N ALA A 402 3.25 7.38 -3.11
CA ALA A 402 1.94 7.43 -3.75
C ALA A 402 1.42 8.83 -4.10
N PRO A 403 1.67 9.90 -3.31
CA PRO A 403 1.29 11.26 -3.71
C PRO A 403 2.09 11.82 -4.90
N ALA A 404 3.20 11.18 -5.25
CA ALA A 404 4.02 11.51 -6.42
C ALA A 404 3.57 10.75 -7.66
N LEU A 405 2.91 9.61 -7.50
CA LEU A 405 2.27 8.87 -8.58
C LEU A 405 1.02 9.69 -9.01
N GLY A 406 1.01 10.17 -10.25
CA GLY A 406 0.12 11.23 -10.75
C GLY A 406 -1.35 11.17 -10.30
N LEU A 407 -1.92 12.36 -10.03
CA LEU A 407 -3.33 12.54 -9.70
C LEU A 407 -4.20 12.53 -10.98
N PRO A 408 -5.46 12.07 -10.92
CA PRO A 408 -6.41 12.20 -12.02
C PRO A 408 -6.60 13.66 -12.44
N GLU A 409 -6.47 13.98 -13.73
CA GLU A 409 -6.62 15.36 -14.22
C GLU A 409 -8.06 15.89 -14.06
N ASP A 410 -9.05 14.99 -14.11
CA ASP A 410 -10.47 15.28 -13.93
C ASP A 410 -10.93 15.22 -12.46
N GLY A 411 -10.00 14.96 -11.52
CA GLY A 411 -10.28 14.81 -10.10
C GLY A 411 -10.99 13.50 -9.72
N THR A 412 -11.27 12.61 -10.68
CA THR A 412 -11.96 11.34 -10.43
C THR A 412 -10.95 10.23 -10.11
N PRO A 413 -10.96 9.63 -8.91
CA PRO A 413 -9.97 8.63 -8.52
C PRO A 413 -10.03 7.39 -9.41
N ILE A 414 -8.87 6.82 -9.77
CA ILE A 414 -8.84 5.44 -10.24
C ILE A 414 -9.29 4.56 -9.07
N ARG A 415 -10.37 3.81 -9.27
CA ARG A 415 -10.85 2.86 -8.25
C ARG A 415 -10.40 1.44 -8.54
N LEU A 416 -10.26 1.06 -9.81
CA LEU A 416 -9.84 -0.29 -10.18
C LEU A 416 -8.38 -0.55 -9.77
N VAL A 417 -8.09 -1.80 -9.39
CA VAL A 417 -6.71 -2.27 -9.24
C VAL A 417 -5.91 -2.04 -10.54
N VAL A 418 -4.64 -1.68 -10.38
CA VAL A 418 -3.73 -1.39 -11.49
C VAL A 418 -2.93 -2.64 -11.83
N SER A 419 -2.66 -2.86 -13.11
CA SER A 419 -1.79 -3.94 -13.59
C SER A 419 -0.39 -3.81 -12.98
N ASP A 420 0.05 -4.80 -12.21
CA ASP A 420 1.43 -4.92 -11.70
C ASP A 420 2.16 -6.05 -12.45
N GLY A 421 3.33 -5.76 -13.01
CA GLY A 421 4.17 -6.71 -13.76
C GLY A 421 4.37 -6.38 -15.25
N ALA A 422 5.33 -7.08 -15.88
CA ALA A 422 5.62 -6.97 -17.31
C ALA A 422 4.34 -7.21 -18.12
N GLY A 423 3.98 -6.28 -19.01
CA GLY A 423 2.66 -6.19 -19.67
C GLY A 423 2.21 -7.35 -20.58
N GLY A 424 2.78 -8.55 -20.45
CA GLY A 424 2.42 -9.73 -21.25
C GLY A 424 1.14 -10.46 -20.80
N ASP A 425 0.74 -10.33 -19.53
CA ASP A 425 -0.41 -11.07 -18.96
C ASP A 425 -1.74 -10.29 -18.99
N TRP A 426 -1.67 -8.98 -19.22
CA TRP A 426 -2.82 -8.08 -19.26
C TRP A 426 -3.15 -7.74 -20.70
N LEU A 427 -4.38 -8.03 -21.13
CA LEU A 427 -4.86 -7.68 -22.45
C LEU A 427 -5.54 -6.31 -22.40
N PRO A 428 -5.25 -5.40 -23.34
CA PRO A 428 -6.04 -4.19 -23.50
C PRO A 428 -7.48 -4.56 -23.83
N ALA A 429 -8.43 -3.77 -23.35
CA ALA A 429 -9.80 -3.90 -23.81
C ALA A 429 -9.90 -3.57 -25.30
N ALA A 430 -10.78 -4.28 -26.02
CA ALA A 430 -11.11 -3.93 -27.40
C ALA A 430 -11.67 -2.50 -27.44
N ALA A 431 -11.25 -1.73 -28.45
CA ALA A 431 -11.80 -0.40 -28.69
C ALA A 431 -13.30 -0.55 -29.00
N GLY A 432 -14.13 0.17 -28.26
CA GLY A 432 -15.58 0.21 -28.41
C GLY A 432 -16.06 1.47 -29.10
#